data_AF-A0A356HWA7-F1
#
_entry.id   AF-A0A356HWA7-F1
#
_cell.length_a   1.000
_cell.length_b   1.000
_cell.length_c   1.000
_cell.angle_alpha   90.00
_cell.angle_beta   90.00
_cell.angle_gamma   90.00
#
_symmetry.space_group_name_H-M   'P 1'
#
loop_
_entity.id
_entity.type
_entity.pdbx_description
1 polymer ?
#
loop_
_entity_poly.entity_id
_entity_poly.type
_entity_poly.pdbx_seq_one_letter_code
_entity_poly.pdbx_strand_id
1 'polypeptide(L)' 'MRKFTEEVKPSRAVFVKWPLGHPFGEPFKVRQHNAVIRKAFEALKTIKKPGTIIDLPFRWRRDEDWEDKN' A
#
# COMPACT_ATOMS: atom_id res chain seq x y z
N MET A 1 -9.38 -5.74 -2.33
CA MET A 1 -7.93 -5.80 -2.62
C MET A 1 -7.05 -6.22 -1.43
N ARG A 2 -7.26 -5.67 -0.21
CA ARG A 2 -6.47 -6.01 0.99
C ARG A 2 -6.38 -7.51 1.33
N LYS A 3 -7.47 -8.25 1.09
CA LYS A 3 -7.57 -9.71 1.30
C LYS A 3 -6.42 -10.50 0.65
N PHE A 4 -6.01 -10.14 -0.58
CA PHE A 4 -4.90 -10.83 -1.25
C PHE A 4 -3.57 -10.65 -0.52
N THR A 5 -3.34 -9.47 0.07
CA THR A 5 -2.16 -9.21 0.89
C THR A 5 -2.19 -10.04 2.18
N GLU A 6 -3.36 -10.34 2.74
CA GLU A 6 -3.49 -11.21 3.91
C GLU A 6 -3.26 -12.69 3.57
N GLU A 7 -3.78 -13.14 2.42
CA GLU A 7 -3.70 -14.54 1.97
C GLU A 7 -2.25 -15.02 1.75
N VAL A 8 -1.37 -14.14 1.27
CA VAL A 8 0.06 -14.46 1.10
C VAL A 8 0.84 -14.47 2.42
N LYS A 9 0.19 -14.16 3.55
CA LYS A 9 0.74 -14.22 4.93
C LYS A 9 2.13 -13.57 5.05
N PRO A 10 2.28 -12.30 4.64
CA PRO A 10 3.57 -11.63 4.68
C PRO A 10 4.00 -11.45 6.13
N SER A 11 5.29 -11.60 6.41
CA SER A 11 5.82 -11.38 7.75
C SER A 11 5.56 -9.95 8.24
N ARG A 12 5.63 -8.96 7.33
CA ARG A 12 5.31 -7.55 7.53
C ARG A 12 4.89 -6.94 6.20
N ALA A 13 3.89 -6.08 6.18
CA ALA A 13 3.54 -5.31 4.98
C ALA A 13 3.03 -3.91 5.30
N VAL A 14 3.15 -3.02 4.31
CA VAL A 14 2.32 -1.82 4.22
C VAL A 14 1.36 -2.02 3.05
N PHE A 15 0.12 -1.57 3.19
CA PHE A 15 -0.91 -1.69 2.18
C PHE A 15 -1.35 -0.30 1.72
N VAL A 16 -1.53 -0.14 0.41
CA VAL A 16 -2.12 1.06 -0.20
C VAL A 16 -3.38 0.65 -0.94
N LYS A 17 -4.44 1.43 -0.76
CA LYS A 17 -5.73 1.21 -1.43
C LYS A 17 -5.70 1.82 -2.84
N TRP A 18 -4.79 1.31 -3.67
CA TRP A 18 -4.54 1.76 -5.05
C TRP A 18 -4.81 0.61 -6.04
N PRO A 19 -4.97 0.91 -7.35
CA PRO A 19 -5.15 -0.12 -8.36
C PRO A 19 -4.06 -1.19 -8.31
N LEU A 20 -4.43 -2.45 -8.55
CA LEU A 20 -3.47 -3.55 -8.57
C LEU A 20 -2.35 -3.25 -9.58
N GLY A 21 -1.12 -3.62 -9.21
CA GLY A 21 0.07 -3.32 -10.02
C GLY A 21 0.65 -1.91 -9.84
N HIS A 22 0.02 -1.05 -9.03
CA HIS A 22 0.49 0.32 -8.80
C HIS A 22 0.91 0.59 -7.34
N PRO A 23 1.73 -0.25 -6.68
CA PRO A 23 2.04 -0.10 -5.25
C PRO A 23 2.80 1.19 -4.90
N PHE A 24 3.46 1.82 -5.88
CA PHE A 24 4.20 3.07 -5.69
C PHE A 24 3.48 4.32 -6.18
N GLY A 25 2.32 4.19 -6.81
CA GLY A 25 1.52 5.33 -7.25
C GLY A 25 1.52 5.50 -8.76
N GLU A 26 1.25 6.73 -9.20
CA GLU A 26 1.21 7.08 -10.61
C GLU A 26 2.63 7.16 -11.22
N PRO A 27 2.78 6.79 -12.51
CA PRO A 27 4.04 6.95 -13.21
C PRO A 27 4.64 8.36 -13.06
N PHE A 28 5.96 8.40 -12.86
CA PHE A 28 6.75 9.63 -12.74
C PHE A 28 6.42 10.52 -11.52
N LYS A 29 5.58 10.07 -10.57
CA LYS A 29 5.34 10.78 -9.30
C LYS A 29 6.37 10.41 -8.23
N VAL A 30 7.60 10.86 -8.40
CA VAL A 30 8.74 10.58 -7.48
C VAL A 30 8.39 10.84 -6.01
N ARG A 31 7.65 11.92 -5.71
CA ARG A 31 7.21 12.22 -4.34
C ARG A 31 6.28 11.15 -3.76
N GLN A 32 5.35 10.64 -4.56
CA GLN A 32 4.42 9.57 -4.17
C GLN A 32 5.15 8.24 -3.97
N HIS A 33 6.04 7.89 -4.91
CA HIS A 33 6.87 6.68 -4.81
C HIS A 33 7.67 6.67 -3.52
N ASN A 34 8.37 7.78 -3.24
CA ASN A 34 9.18 7.92 -2.05
C ASN A 34 8.36 7.94 -0.75
N ALA A 35 7.10 8.41 -0.79
CA ALA A 35 6.24 8.39 0.38
C ALA A 35 5.92 6.94 0.82
N VAL A 36 5.61 6.06 -0.13
CA VAL A 36 5.36 4.63 0.16
C VAL A 36 6.63 3.94 0.64
N ILE A 37 7.76 4.15 -0.04
CA ILE A 37 9.05 3.55 0.33
C ILE A 37 9.44 3.95 1.77
N ARG A 38 9.31 5.23 2.12
CA ARG A 38 9.60 5.70 3.48
C ARG A 38 8.70 5.05 4.51
N LYS A 39 7.40 4.89 4.23
CA LYS A 39 6.47 4.20 5.12
C LYS A 39 6.79 2.72 5.26
N ALA A 40 7.22 2.05 4.19
CA ALA A 40 7.71 0.68 4.26
C ALA A 40 8.95 0.55 5.16
N PHE A 41 9.92 1.46 5.04
CA PHE A 41 11.10 1.47 5.92
C PHE A 41 10.76 1.80 7.37
N GLU A 42 9.80 2.71 7.60
CA GLU A 42 9.29 3.00 8.94
C GLU A 42 8.65 1.74 9.55
N ALA A 43 7.86 1.00 8.77
CA ALA A 43 7.22 -0.25 9.19
C ALA A 43 8.23 -1.33 9.60
N LEU A 44 9.44 -1.37 9.00
CA LEU A 44 10.50 -2.29 9.45
C LEU A 44 10.89 -2.05 10.90
N LYS A 45 10.85 -0.80 11.37
CA LYS A 45 11.22 -0.40 12.73
C LYS A 45 10.05 -0.54 13.70
N THR A 46 8.83 -0.25 13.25
CA THR A 46 7.65 -0.13 14.12
C THR A 46 6.87 -1.43 14.26
N ILE A 47 6.80 -2.28 13.24
CA ILE A 47 6.10 -3.57 13.33
C ILE A 47 6.89 -4.53 14.23
N LYS A 48 6.27 -4.94 15.35
CA LYS A 48 6.84 -5.91 16.31
C LYS A 48 6.22 -7.31 16.23
N LYS A 49 5.03 -7.43 15.66
CA LYS A 49 4.31 -8.70 15.54
C LYS A 49 4.34 -9.20 14.09
N PRO A 50 4.76 -10.44 13.80
CA PRO A 50 4.65 -11.02 12.47
C PRO A 50 3.20 -11.01 11.97
N GLY A 51 3.01 -10.84 10.66
CA GLY A 51 1.69 -10.75 10.03
C GLY A 51 1.03 -9.39 10.14
N THR A 52 1.68 -8.39 10.75
CA THR A 52 1.10 -7.03 10.82
C THR A 52 1.13 -6.38 9.44
N ILE A 53 -0.02 -5.84 9.04
CA ILE A 53 -0.20 -5.06 7.82
C ILE A 53 -0.65 -3.65 8.24
N ILE A 54 0.09 -2.63 7.83
CA ILE A 54 -0.26 -1.22 8.07
C ILE A 54 -0.95 -0.67 6.84
N ASP A 55 -2.20 -0.27 6.98
CA ASP A 55 -2.95 0.45 5.93
C ASP A 55 -2.50 1.92 5.87
N LEU A 56 -1.90 2.32 4.75
CA LEU A 56 -1.44 3.69 4.55
C LEU A 56 -2.61 4.60 4.15
N PRO A 57 -2.70 5.83 4.68
CA PRO A 57 -3.83 6.72 4.44
C PRO A 57 -3.80 7.41 3.06
N PHE A 58 -3.05 6.86 2.10
CA PHE A 58 -2.89 7.48 0.79
C PHE A 58 -4.08 7.16 -0.11
N ARG A 59 -4.68 8.21 -0.68
CA ARG A 59 -5.77 8.08 -1.65
C ARG A 59 -5.23 8.09 -3.07
N TRP A 60 -5.83 7.29 -3.95
CA TRP A 60 -5.59 7.40 -5.37
C TRP A 60 -6.27 8.66 -5.90
N ARG A 61 -5.56 9.52 -6.62
CA ARG A 61 -6.04 10.86 -7.01
C ARG A 61 -6.78 10.92 -8.35
N ARG A 62 -6.81 9.83 -9.12
CA ARG A 62 -7.55 9.74 -10.38
C ARG A 62 -8.83 8.96 -10.16
N ASP A 63 -9.97 9.64 -10.27
CA ASP A 63 -11.34 9.14 -10.23
C ASP A 63 -11.68 8.27 -9.00
N GLU A 64 -12.65 8.70 -8.21
CA GLU A 64 -13.06 8.00 -6.98
C GLU A 64 -13.76 6.64 -7.26
N ASP A 65 -13.90 6.25 -8.53
CA ASP A 65 -14.87 5.24 -8.99
C ASP A 65 -14.26 3.94 -9.56
N TRP A 66 -12.96 3.66 -9.38
CA TRP A 66 -12.38 2.41 -9.91
C TRP A 66 -12.73 1.15 -9.12
N GLU A 67 -13.12 1.29 -7.84
CA GLU A 67 -13.53 0.15 -7.02
C GLU A 67 -14.97 -0.30 -7.28
N ASP A 68 -15.83 0.58 -7.82
CA ASP A 68 -17.26 0.28 -8.08
C ASP A 68 -17.51 -0.40 -9.43
N LYS A 69 -16.45 -0.86 -10.12
CA LYS A 69 -16.55 -1.48 -11.45
C LYS A 69 -16.23 -2.98 -11.51
N ASN A 70 -16.12 -3.68 -10.37
CA ASN A 70 -15.92 -5.13 -10.34
C ASN A 70 -16.72 -5.83 -9.23
#